data_AF-A0A359LUR7-F1
#
_entry.id   AF-A0A359LUR7-F1
#
_cell.length_a   1.000
_cell.length_b   1.000
_cell.length_c   1.000
_cell.angle_alpha   90.00
_cell.angle_beta   90.00
_cell.angle_gamma   90.00
#
_symmetry.space_group_name_H-M   'P 1'
#
loop_
_entity.id
_entity.type
_entity.pdbx_description
1 polymer ?
#
loop_
_entity_poly.entity_id
_entity_poly.type
_entity_poly.pdbx_seq_one_letter_code
_entity_poly.pdbx_strand_id
1 'polypeptide(L)'
;LPLFHVHGLGNGLHAWLISGCRLRLTPRFEHELAPGWLQEFETTLFFGVPTMYVRLLETDPDAARRIGARMRLFVCGSAPLPAQTLEDFRARFGHTILERYGMSET
;
A
#
# COMPACT_ATOMS: atom_id res chain seq x y z
N LEU A 1 3.79 -4.77 -5.74
CA LEU A 1 3.25 -6.16 -5.79
C LEU A 1 3.84 -6.87 -6.99
N PRO A 2 4.12 -8.19 -6.94
CA PRO A 2 4.70 -8.90 -8.08
C PRO A 2 3.73 -8.99 -9.26
N LEU A 3 4.22 -8.72 -10.48
CA LEU A 3 3.39 -8.73 -11.70
C LEU A 3 3.06 -10.14 -12.22
N PHE A 4 3.69 -11.18 -11.67
CA PHE A 4 3.34 -12.57 -11.98
C PHE A 4 2.15 -13.10 -11.14
N HIS A 5 1.59 -12.28 -10.24
CA HIS A 5 0.43 -12.62 -9.43
C HIS A 5 -0.74 -11.70 -9.79
N VAL A 6 -1.97 -12.23 -9.87
CA VAL A 6 -3.17 -11.48 -10.29
C VAL A 6 -3.41 -10.20 -9.48
N HIS A 7 -3.09 -10.21 -8.19
CA HIS A 7 -3.16 -9.02 -7.34
C HIS A 7 -2.26 -7.89 -7.89
N GLY A 8 -1.02 -8.20 -8.28
CA GLY A 8 -0.10 -7.21 -8.84
C GLY A 8 -0.41 -6.87 -10.30
N LEU A 9 -0.75 -7.86 -11.13
CA LEU A 9 -1.02 -7.63 -12.55
C LEU A 9 -2.37 -6.92 -12.77
N GLY A 10 -3.45 -7.48 -12.25
CA GLY A 10 -4.80 -6.95 -12.43
C GLY A 10 -5.02 -5.67 -11.65
N ASN A 11 -5.00 -5.76 -10.32
CA ASN A 11 -5.29 -4.60 -9.46
C ASN A 11 -4.12 -3.60 -9.42
N GLY A 12 -2.88 -4.10 -9.47
CA GLY A 12 -1.68 -3.30 -9.31
C GLY A 12 -1.09 -2.69 -10.59
N LEU A 13 -1.54 -3.09 -11.79
CA LEU A 13 -1.07 -2.51 -13.06
C LEU A 13 -2.25 -2.19 -14.00
N HIS A 14 -3.07 -3.17 -14.39
CA HIS A 14 -4.14 -2.95 -15.36
C HIS A 14 -5.17 -1.91 -14.89
N ALA A 15 -5.62 -1.99 -13.64
CA ALA A 15 -6.56 -1.03 -13.08
C ALA A 15 -6.04 0.41 -13.16
N TRP A 16 -4.74 0.62 -12.94
CA TRP A 16 -4.13 1.95 -13.04
C TRP A 16 -4.03 2.47 -14.46
N LEU A 17 -3.61 1.62 -15.40
CA LEU A 17 -3.52 1.97 -16.82
C LEU A 17 -4.89 2.34 -17.39
N ILE A 18 -5.93 1.56 -17.09
CA ILE A 18 -7.30 1.82 -17.56
C ILE A 18 -7.85 3.11 -16.93
N SER A 19 -7.51 3.40 -15.68
CA SER A 19 -7.96 4.61 -14.98
C SER A 19 -7.21 5.88 -15.38
N GLY A 20 -6.20 5.79 -16.25
CA GLY A 20 -5.35 6.94 -16.63
C GLY A 20 -4.52 7.50 -15.47
N CYS A 21 -4.30 6.72 -14.41
CA CYS A 21 -3.54 7.14 -13.24
C CYS A 21 -2.03 7.06 -13.49
N ARG A 22 -1.25 7.81 -12.71
CA ARG A 22 0.22 7.65 -12.65
C ARG A 22 0.56 6.47 -11.73
N LEU A 23 1.43 5.58 -12.20
CA LEU A 23 1.94 4.43 -11.45
C LEU A 23 3.45 4.54 -11.23
N ARG A 24 3.90 4.39 -9.98
CA ARG A 24 5.31 4.13 -9.65
C ARG A 24 5.52 2.62 -9.52
N LEU A 25 6.10 2.01 -10.55
CA LEU A 25 6.46 0.59 -10.55
C LEU A 25 7.90 0.44 -10.05
N THR A 26 8.11 -0.37 -9.02
CA THR A 26 9.45 -0.69 -8.51
C THR A 26 9.77 -2.17 -8.74
N PRO A 27 11.05 -2.53 -9.00
CA PRO A 27 11.45 -3.93 -9.18
C PRO A 27 11.21 -4.77 -7.91
N ARG A 28 11.38 -4.15 -6.74
CA ARG A 28 11.24 -4.76 -5.42
C ARG A 28 10.69 -3.73 -4.42
N PHE A 29 10.03 -4.22 -3.38
CA PHE A 29 9.69 -3.40 -2.22
C PHE A 29 10.86 -3.33 -1.25
N GLU A 30 11.28 -2.11 -0.92
CA GLU A 30 12.32 -1.82 0.06
C GLU A 30 11.73 -0.85 1.09
N HIS A 31 11.42 -1.38 2.28
CA HIS A 31 10.70 -0.63 3.31
C HIS A 31 11.42 0.65 3.76
N GLU A 32 12.75 0.66 3.77
CA GLU A 32 13.57 1.84 4.12
C GLU A 32 13.39 2.97 3.11
N LEU A 33 13.17 2.65 1.83
CA LEU A 33 12.99 3.62 0.75
C LEU A 33 11.53 4.02 0.53
N ALA A 34 10.59 3.17 0.96
CA ALA A 34 9.18 3.33 0.69
C ALA A 34 8.61 4.68 1.18
N PRO A 35 8.91 5.20 2.39
CA PRO A 35 8.42 6.51 2.84
C PRO A 35 8.86 7.65 1.94
N GLY A 36 10.09 7.58 1.42
CA GLY A 36 10.63 8.54 0.46
C GLY A 36 9.89 8.48 -0.87
N TRP A 37 9.70 7.27 -1.41
CA TRP A 37 8.93 7.06 -2.65
C TRP A 37 7.50 7.57 -2.53
N LEU A 38 6.84 7.32 -1.40
CA LEU A 38 5.45 7.73 -1.17
C LEU A 38 5.32 9.26 -1.16
N GLN A 39 6.26 9.96 -0.52
CA GLN A 39 6.28 11.42 -0.46
C GLN A 39 6.68 12.04 -1.80
N GLU A 40 7.79 11.60 -2.42
CA GLU A 40 8.30 12.13 -3.69
C GLU A 40 7.30 11.91 -4.84
N PHE A 41 6.72 10.71 -4.92
CA PHE A 41 5.72 10.40 -5.93
C PHE A 41 4.34 10.98 -5.62
N GLU A 42 4.20 11.65 -4.47
CA GLU A 42 2.96 12.33 -4.13
C GLU A 42 1.76 11.35 -4.08
N THR A 43 2.03 10.14 -3.56
CA THR A 43 1.14 8.98 -3.67
C THR A 43 -0.20 9.23 -2.98
N THR A 44 -1.29 8.88 -3.67
CA THR A 44 -2.65 8.98 -3.13
C THR A 44 -3.33 7.62 -2.94
N LEU A 45 -2.78 6.55 -3.51
CA LEU A 45 -3.24 5.18 -3.29
C LEU A 45 -2.06 4.22 -3.19
N PHE A 46 -2.11 3.29 -2.25
CA PHE A 46 -1.09 2.27 -2.06
C PHE A 46 -1.70 0.88 -1.92
N PHE A 47 -1.28 -0.06 -2.78
CA PHE A 47 -1.70 -1.46 -2.74
C PHE A 47 -0.55 -2.32 -2.20
N GLY A 48 -0.81 -3.04 -1.11
CA GLY A 48 0.17 -3.85 -0.40
C GLY A 48 -0.38 -5.18 0.10
N VAL A 49 0.51 -5.97 0.69
CA VAL A 49 0.19 -7.21 1.43
C VAL A 49 0.51 -7.02 2.91
N PRO A 50 0.03 -7.88 3.83
CA PRO A 50 0.17 -7.65 5.26
C PRO A 50 1.61 -7.37 5.73
N THR A 51 2.59 -8.11 5.20
CA THR A 51 4.00 -7.92 5.56
C THR A 51 4.55 -6.55 5.19
N MET A 52 4.06 -5.93 4.12
CA MET A 52 4.47 -4.56 3.74
C MET A 52 3.94 -3.55 4.74
N TYR A 53 2.71 -3.73 5.24
CA TYR A 53 2.11 -2.84 6.23
C TYR A 53 2.81 -2.93 7.59
N VAL A 54 3.17 -4.14 8.03
CA VAL A 54 4.00 -4.34 9.22
C VAL A 54 5.31 -3.55 9.11
N ARG A 55 5.98 -3.62 7.94
CA ARG A 55 7.21 -2.86 7.71
C ARG A 55 6.98 -1.35 7.62
N LEU A 56 5.85 -0.90 7.07
CA LEU A 56 5.53 0.53 7.03
C LEU A 56 5.32 1.11 8.42
N LEU A 57 4.94 0.33 9.43
CA LEU A 57 4.87 0.81 10.82
C LEU A 57 6.24 1.21 11.41
N GLU A 58 7.34 0.81 10.77
CA GLU A 58 8.70 1.23 11.15
C GLU A 58 9.02 2.66 10.62
N THR A 59 8.15 3.24 9.78
CA THR A 59 8.31 4.60 9.23
C THR A 59 8.31 5.64 10.34
N ASP A 60 9.25 6.58 10.31
CA ASP A 60 9.29 7.75 11.20
C ASP A 60 7.90 8.39 11.41
N PRO A 61 7.47 8.69 12.65
CA PRO A 61 6.12 9.19 12.92
C PRO A 61 5.75 10.46 12.15
N ASP A 62 6.69 11.38 11.92
CA ASP A 62 6.39 12.63 11.22
C ASP A 62 6.23 12.38 9.71
N ALA A 63 7.09 11.53 9.14
CA ALA A 63 6.94 11.05 7.78
C ALA A 63 5.60 10.30 7.58
N ALA A 64 5.24 9.42 8.50
CA ALA A 64 3.99 8.67 8.45
C ALA A 64 2.76 9.58 8.46
N ARG A 65 2.74 10.62 9.31
CA ARG A 65 1.65 11.62 9.33
C ARG A 65 1.56 12.41 8.02
N ARG A 66 2.69 12.82 7.43
CA ARG A 66 2.71 13.50 6.12
C ARG A 66 2.18 12.61 4.99
N ILE A 67 2.63 11.35 4.94
CA ILE A 67 2.14 10.35 3.97
C ILE A 67 0.64 10.14 4.16
N GLY A 68 0.21 9.95 5.40
CA GLY A 68 -1.18 9.81 5.79
C GLY A 68 -2.05 10.94 5.28
N ALA A 69 -1.70 12.20 5.59
CA ALA A 69 -2.49 13.38 5.22
C ALA A 69 -2.76 13.52 3.71
N ARG A 70 -1.95 12.91 2.85
CA ARG A 70 -2.12 12.93 1.39
C ARG A 70 -2.83 11.68 0.86
N MET A 71 -2.75 10.56 1.56
CA MET A 71 -3.26 9.30 1.08
C MET A 71 -4.79 9.33 1.05
N ARG A 72 -5.38 8.77 0.00
CA ARG A 72 -6.83 8.52 -0.06
C ARG A 72 -7.14 7.11 0.41
N LEU A 73 -6.35 6.13 -0.05
CA LEU A 73 -6.55 4.72 0.29
C LEU A 73 -5.23 3.98 0.49
N PHE A 74 -5.17 3.23 1.59
CA PHE A 74 -4.28 2.09 1.75
C PHE A 74 -5.11 0.83 1.55
N VAL A 75 -4.71 -0.05 0.64
CA VAL A 75 -5.42 -1.29 0.33
C VAL A 75 -4.54 -2.49 0.64
N CYS A 76 -5.03 -3.41 1.47
CA CYS A 76 -4.36 -4.68 1.76
C CYS A 76 -5.11 -5.83 1.10
N GLY A 77 -4.38 -6.78 0.52
CA GLY A 77 -4.97 -8.00 -0.04
C GLY A 77 -3.97 -9.17 0.01
N SER A 78 -4.38 -10.29 -0.59
CA SER A 78 -3.65 -11.57 -0.66
C SER A 78 -3.56 -12.38 0.64
N ALA A 79 -3.70 -11.77 1.81
CA ALA A 79 -3.74 -12.48 3.08
C ALA A 79 -4.45 -11.62 4.15
N PRO A 80 -5.00 -12.24 5.22
CA PRO A 80 -5.58 -11.51 6.34
C PRO A 80 -4.58 -10.56 7.00
N LEU A 81 -5.02 -9.35 7.31
CA LEU A 81 -4.23 -8.38 8.09
C LEU A 81 -4.53 -8.54 9.58
N PRO A 82 -3.53 -8.63 10.48
CA PRO A 82 -3.77 -8.70 11.91
C PRO A 82 -4.49 -7.44 12.42
N ALA A 83 -5.47 -7.61 13.32
CA ALA A 83 -6.23 -6.50 13.89
C ALA A 83 -5.33 -5.43 14.55
N GLN A 84 -4.29 -5.86 15.28
CA GLN A 84 -3.32 -4.94 15.88
C GLN A 84 -2.63 -4.06 14.83
N THR A 85 -2.29 -4.63 13.66
CA THR A 85 -1.67 -3.86 12.57
C THR A 85 -2.62 -2.78 12.04
N LEU A 86 -3.93 -3.03 11.97
CA LEU A 86 -4.91 -2.01 11.59
C LEU A 86 -4.94 -0.85 12.59
N GLU A 87 -4.95 -1.15 13.88
CA GLU A 87 -4.98 -0.16 14.96
C GLU A 87 -3.71 0.68 14.99
N ASP A 88 -2.55 0.02 14.96
CA ASP A 88 -1.24 0.67 14.93
C ASP A 88 -1.09 1.56 13.70
N PHE A 89 -1.57 1.09 12.54
CA PHE A 89 -1.50 1.86 11.30
C PHE A 89 -2.42 3.08 11.35
N ARG A 90 -3.62 2.93 11.90
CA ARG A 90 -4.53 4.06 12.14
C ARG A 90 -3.90 5.10 13.06
N ALA A 91 -3.26 4.67 14.14
CA ALA A 91 -2.58 5.58 15.06
C ALA A 91 -1.36 6.27 14.40
N ARG A 92 -0.57 5.54 13.61
CA ARG A 92 0.69 6.04 13.03
C ARG A 92 0.48 6.91 11.78
N PHE A 93 -0.41 6.49 10.89
CA PHE A 93 -0.66 7.15 9.60
C PHE A 93 -1.98 7.94 9.56
N GLY A 94 -2.83 7.85 10.59
CA GLY A 94 -4.15 8.50 10.58
C GLY A 94 -5.15 7.87 9.61
N HIS A 95 -4.87 6.67 9.09
CA HIS A 95 -5.68 6.00 8.07
C HIS A 95 -6.09 4.60 8.47
N THR A 96 -7.32 4.21 8.09
CA THR A 96 -7.74 2.80 8.14
C THR A 96 -7.37 2.13 6.83
N ILE A 97 -6.73 0.96 6.91
CA ILE A 97 -6.43 0.15 5.73
C ILE A 97 -7.71 -0.54 5.26
N LEU A 98 -8.01 -0.45 3.97
CA LEU A 98 -9.07 -1.19 3.32
C LEU A 98 -8.59 -2.61 3.03
N GLU A 99 -9.13 -3.59 3.75
CA GLU A 99 -8.89 -5.00 3.44
C GLU A 99 -9.75 -5.45 2.26
N ARG A 100 -9.13 -6.20 1.36
CA ARG A 100 -9.77 -6.79 0.19
C ARG A 100 -9.63 -8.29 0.21
N TYR A 101 -10.76 -8.97 0.08
CA TYR A 101 -10.83 -10.37 -0.26
C TYR A 101 -10.78 -10.55 -1.78
N GLY A 102 -10.10 -11.60 -2.24
CA GLY A 102 -10.02 -11.96 -3.65
C GLY A 102 -9.26 -13.26 -3.85
N MET A 103 -9.55 -13.93 -4.96
CA MET A 103 -8.96 -15.21 -5.36
C MET A 103 -8.47 -15.07 -6.81
N SER A 104 -7.62 -15.98 -7.30
CA SER A 104 -7.15 -15.87 -8.71
C SER A 104 -8.19 -16.41 -9.69
N GLU A 105 -9.09 -17.23 -9.18
CA GLU A 105 -10.15 -17.93 -9.90
C GLU A 105 -11.41 -17.08 -10.13
N THR A 106 -11.53 -15.92 -9.49
CA THR A 106 -12.69 -15.01 -9.51
C THR A 106 -12.25 -13.56 -9.70
#